data_AF-A0A6H9SAV2-F1
#
_entry.id   AF-A0A6H9SAV2-F1
#
_cell.length_a   1.000
_cell.length_b   1.000
_cell.length_c   1.000
_cell.angle_alpha   90.00
_cell.angle_beta   90.00
_cell.angle_gamma   90.00
#
_symmetry.space_group_name_H-M   'P 1'
#
loop_
_entity.id
_entity.type
_entity.pdbx_description
1 polymer ?
#
loop_
_entity_poly.entity_id
_entity_poly.type
_entity_poly.pdbx_seq_one_letter_code
_entity_poly.pdbx_strand_id
1 'polypeptide(L)' 'MTEQRIAQNTEVKLHFALYLENGDTVDSTFDKAPAVFKVGDGNLLPGFEAA' A
#
# COMPACT_ATOMS: atom_id res chain seq x y z
N MET A 1 7.86 22.48 -4.47
CA MET A 1 7.94 21.03 -4.76
C MET A 1 6.52 20.57 -5.01
N THR A 2 6.21 20.03 -6.18
CA THR A 2 4.85 19.60 -6.53
C THR A 2 4.50 18.32 -5.77
N GLU A 3 3.50 18.37 -4.91
CA GLU A 3 2.89 17.18 -4.30
C GLU A 3 2.25 16.34 -5.42
N GLN A 4 2.93 15.30 -5.88
CA GLN A 4 2.31 14.28 -6.74
C GLN A 4 1.35 13.47 -5.88
N ARG A 5 0.06 13.83 -5.94
CA ARG A 5 -1.01 13.01 -5.37
C ARG A 5 -1.11 11.72 -6.17
N ILE A 6 -1.17 10.61 -5.47
CA ILE A 6 -1.43 9.31 -6.07
C ILE A 6 -2.85 9.35 -6.65
N ALA A 7 -2.99 9.02 -7.94
CA ALA A 7 -4.26 9.05 -8.67
C ALA A 7 -4.57 7.68 -9.29
N GLN A 8 -5.82 7.47 -9.73
CA GLN A 8 -6.19 6.23 -10.45
C GLN A 8 -5.24 5.96 -11.62
N ASN A 9 -4.92 4.68 -11.82
CA ASN A 9 -3.95 4.16 -12.76
C ASN A 9 -2.48 4.49 -12.48
N THR A 10 -2.16 5.08 -11.32
CA THR A 10 -0.77 5.29 -10.91
C THR A 10 -0.19 3.98 -10.36
N GLU A 11 0.97 3.58 -10.88
CA GLU A 11 1.76 2.49 -10.29
C GLU A 11 2.54 3.03 -9.09
N VAL A 12 2.40 2.36 -7.95
CA VAL A 12 3.01 2.74 -6.69
C VAL A 12 3.79 1.54 -6.16
N LYS A 13 5.00 1.81 -5.67
CA LYS A 13 5.80 0.87 -4.89
C LYS A 13 5.88 1.35 -3.47
N LEU A 14 5.38 0.55 -2.53
CA LEU A 14 5.54 0.85 -1.10
C LEU A 14 5.79 -0.40 -0.27
N HIS A 15 6.37 -0.16 0.89
CA HIS A 15 6.43 -1.12 1.97
C HIS A 15 5.24 -0.89 2.90
N PHE A 16 4.53 -1.96 3.22
CA PHE A 16 3.43 -1.98 4.17
C PHE A 16 3.64 -3.11 5.19
N ALA A 17 3.00 -2.96 6.35
CA ALA A 17 2.84 -4.02 7.33
C ALA A 17 1.42 -3.98 7.88
N LEU A 18 0.80 -5.14 7.99
CA LEU A 18 -0.51 -5.36 8.59
C LEU A 18 -0.30 -5.90 9.99
N TYR A 19 -0.86 -5.19 10.96
CA TYR A 19 -0.88 -5.60 12.35
C TYR A 19 -2.31 -5.86 12.78
N LEU A 20 -2.51 -6.92 13.56
CA LEU A 20 -3.74 -7.14 14.31
C LEU A 20 -3.80 -6.16 15.48
N GLU A 21 -5.00 -5.94 16.02
CA GLU A 21 -5.21 -5.06 17.18
C GLU A 21 -4.47 -5.54 18.44
N ASN A 22 -4.12 -6.83 18.50
CA ASN A 22 -3.32 -7.41 19.57
C ASN A 22 -1.80 -7.16 19.41
N GLY A 23 -1.36 -6.54 18.31
CA GLY A 23 0.05 -6.27 17.99
C GLY A 23 0.75 -7.34 17.15
N ASP A 24 0.09 -8.46 16.83
CA ASP A 24 0.67 -9.48 15.96
C ASP A 24 0.78 -8.99 14.52
N THR A 25 1.89 -9.33 13.85
CA THR A 25 2.10 -9.02 12.43
C THR A 25 1.45 -10.09 11.56
N VAL A 26 0.50 -9.68 10.72
CA VAL A 26 -0.16 -10.58 9.74
C VAL A 26 0.70 -10.71 8.49
N ASP A 27 1.16 -9.58 7.96
CA ASP A 27 2.00 -9.52 6.78
C ASP A 27 2.90 -8.28 6.87
N SER A 28 4.13 -8.37 6.40
CA SER A 28 5.06 -7.24 6.32
C SER A 28 5.94 -7.39 5.10
N THR A 29 6.06 -6.30 4.36
CA THR A 29 6.96 -6.17 3.21
C THR A 29 8.20 -5.34 3.53
N PHE A 30 8.39 -4.88 4.77
CA PHE A 30 9.58 -4.10 5.17
C PHE A 30 10.87 -4.93 5.15
N ASP A 31 10.79 -6.23 5.43
CA ASP A 31 11.92 -7.16 5.37
C ASP A 31 12.12 -7.79 3.98
N LYS A 32 11.31 -7.40 2.99
CA LYS A 32 11.26 -7.98 1.63
C LYS A 32 11.25 -6.88 0.57
N ALA A 33 11.19 -7.28 -0.70
CA ALA A 33 11.01 -6.34 -1.80
C ALA A 33 9.67 -5.59 -1.66
N PRO A 34 9.62 -4.29 -2.00
CA PRO A 34 8.40 -3.50 -1.93
C PRO A 34 7.32 -4.08 -2.84
N ALA A 35 6.08 -4.04 -2.38
CA ALA A 35 4.95 -4.45 -3.21
C ALA A 35 4.70 -3.39 -4.30
N VAL A 36 4.43 -3.88 -5.51
CA VAL A 36 4.03 -3.04 -6.66
C VAL A 36 2.54 -3.19 -6.83
N PHE A 37 1.83 -2.08 -6.91
CA PHE A 37 0.40 -2.09 -7.17
C PHE A 37 -0.02 -0.89 -7.99
N LYS A 38 -1.21 -0.98 -8.58
CA LYS A 38 -1.79 0.07 -9.40
C LYS A 38 -3.08 0.56 -8.78
N VAL A 39 -3.16 1.84 -8.45
CA VAL A 39 -4.36 2.41 -7.83
C VAL A 39 -5.56 2.32 -8.77
N GLY A 40 -6.66 1.73 -8.29
CA GLY A 40 -7.89 1.49 -9.03
C GLY A 40 -7.93 0.17 -9.81
N ASP A 41 -6.97 -0.74 -9.62
CA ASP A 41 -7.00 -2.08 -10.24
C ASP A 41 -7.80 -3.12 -9.42
N GLY A 42 -8.22 -2.77 -8.20
CA GLY A 42 -8.95 -3.63 -7.29
C GLY A 42 -8.09 -4.67 -6.55
N ASN A 43 -6.77 -4.67 -6.77
CA ASN A 43 -5.81 -5.48 -6.00
C ASN A 43 -5.43 -4.82 -4.67
N LEU A 44 -5.70 -3.52 -4.53
CA LEU A 44 -5.52 -2.81 -3.26
C LEU A 44 -6.74 -2.94 -2.36
N LEU A 45 -6.47 -3.08 -1.07
CA LEU A 45 -7.52 -2.95 -0.07
C LEU A 45 -8.13 -1.54 -0.18
N PRO A 46 -9.47 -1.39 -0.19
CA PRO A 46 -10.14 -0.10 -0.39
C PRO A 46 -9.67 1.02 0.55
N GLY A 47 -9.19 0.66 1.75
CA GLY A 47 -8.64 1.62 2.73
C GLY A 47 -7.27 2.18 2.38
N PHE A 48 -6.50 1.52 1.51
CA PHE A 48 -5.19 2.01 1.05
C PHE A 48 -5.30 2.98 -0.13
N GLU A 49 -6.37 2.89 -0.93
CA GLU A 49 -6.58 3.78 -2.09
C GLU A 49 -7.20 5.12 -1.72
N ALA A 50 -7.80 5.22 -0.52
CA ALA A 50 -8.59 6.37 -0.09
C ALA A 50 -7.85 7.34 0.87
N ALA A 51 -6.58 7.07 1.19
CA ALA A 51 -5.78 7.85 2.15
C ALA A 51 -5.01 9.01 1.49
#